data_AF-A0AAP5JSF0-F1
#
_entry.id   AF-A0AAP5JSF0-F1
#
_cell.length_a   1.000
_cell.length_b   1.000
_cell.length_c   1.000
_cell.angle_alpha   90.00
_cell.angle_beta   90.00
_cell.angle_gamma   90.00
#
_symmetry.space_group_name_H-M   'P 1'
#
loop_
_entity.id
_entity.type
_entity.pdbx_description
1 polymer ?
#
loop_
_entity_poly.entity_id
_entity_poly.type
_entity_poly.pdbx_seq_one_letter_code
_entity_poly.pdbx_strand_id
1 'polypeptide(L)'
;MLKKLKSILSANKLVCVLGFFYLGVFFLAVCTGSFTQAERIPHLEDNNQASFLDIFLNNIQVSMAILGIGSITGGLMSAVILFYNGYIIGKLVQFLFSNDQAGALWTGLMPHALLEILGLTLFAIVSSFPFISIYQFLIGRTIDVKQLILTNIRFILIGILLLFVASLIEDYISYVQFILELKGER
;
A
#
# COMPACT_ATOMS: atom_id res chain seq x y z
N MET A 1 0.39 4.15 37.16
CA MET A 1 1.21 4.71 36.07
C MET A 1 1.93 3.63 35.23
N LEU A 2 2.69 2.70 35.85
CA LEU A 2 3.45 1.65 35.12
C LEU A 2 2.61 0.71 34.23
N LYS A 3 1.40 0.29 34.66
CA LYS A 3 0.53 -0.60 33.85
C LYS A 3 0.06 0.07 32.56
N LYS A 4 -0.26 1.36 32.61
CA LYS A 4 -0.68 2.17 31.45
C LYS A 4 0.49 2.37 30.48
N LEU A 5 1.70 2.58 31.01
CA LEU A 5 2.93 2.70 30.21
C LEU A 5 3.31 1.40 29.49
N LYS A 6 3.24 0.25 30.18
CA LYS A 6 3.47 -1.08 29.56
C LYS A 6 2.43 -1.42 28.50
N SER A 7 1.16 -1.09 28.73
CA SER A 7 0.09 -1.27 27.76
C SER A 7 0.34 -0.46 26.48
N ILE A 8 0.67 0.83 26.61
CA ILE A 8 1.01 1.72 25.48
C ILE A 8 2.26 1.21 24.73
N LEU A 9 3.32 0.79 25.43
CA LEU A 9 4.52 0.22 24.80
C LEU A 9 4.20 -1.07 24.02
N SER A 10 3.33 -1.93 24.54
CA SER A 10 2.95 -3.18 23.87
C SER A 10 2.07 -2.97 22.64
N ALA A 11 1.17 -1.99 22.67
CA ALA A 11 0.35 -1.61 21.52
C ALA A 11 1.21 -1.02 20.40
N ASN A 12 2.17 -0.15 20.74
CA ASN A 12 3.13 0.40 19.78
C ASN A 12 4.01 -0.69 19.16
N LYS A 13 4.44 -1.67 19.96
CA LYS A 13 5.22 -2.80 19.45
C LYS A 13 4.44 -3.63 18.44
N LEU A 14 3.17 -3.95 18.73
CA LEU A 14 2.32 -4.72 17.82
C LEU A 14 2.11 -3.99 16.49
N VAL A 15 1.82 -2.68 16.53
CA VAL A 15 1.69 -1.85 15.32
C VAL A 15 2.97 -1.88 14.50
N CYS A 16 4.14 -1.71 15.14
CA CYS A 16 5.42 -1.80 14.43
C CYS A 16 5.63 -3.18 13.80
N VAL A 17 5.32 -4.27 14.53
CA VAL A 17 5.46 -5.64 14.00
C VAL A 17 4.57 -5.86 12.79
N LEU A 18 3.30 -5.47 12.87
CA LEU A 18 2.38 -5.57 11.73
C LEU A 18 2.83 -4.69 10.56
N GLY A 19 3.31 -3.48 10.83
CA GLY A 19 3.87 -2.61 9.81
C GLY A 19 5.06 -3.23 9.08
N PHE A 20 6.04 -3.76 9.82
CA PHE A 20 7.18 -4.47 9.22
C PHE A 20 6.75 -5.72 8.45
N PHE A 21 5.76 -6.46 8.96
CA PHE A 21 5.23 -7.63 8.26
C PHE A 21 4.61 -7.24 6.91
N TYR A 22 3.69 -6.27 6.88
CA TYR A 22 3.03 -5.86 5.64
C TYR A 22 3.97 -5.19 4.64
N LEU A 23 4.89 -4.35 5.12
CA LEU A 23 5.94 -3.79 4.27
C LEU A 23 6.84 -4.89 3.71
N GLY A 24 7.24 -5.86 4.54
CA GLY A 24 8.02 -7.01 4.12
C GLY A 24 7.33 -7.83 3.04
N VAL A 25 6.02 -8.09 3.18
CA VAL A 25 5.20 -8.75 2.15
C VAL A 25 5.20 -7.95 0.86
N PHE A 26 4.99 -6.64 0.93
CA PHE A 26 4.99 -5.77 -0.24
C PHE A 26 6.34 -5.78 -0.97
N PHE A 27 7.45 -5.58 -0.26
CA PHE A 27 8.79 -5.57 -0.87
C PHE A 27 9.19 -6.93 -1.42
N LEU A 28 8.83 -8.02 -0.72
CA LEU A 28 9.01 -9.38 -1.26
C LEU A 28 8.26 -9.51 -2.59
N ALA A 29 7.04 -9.01 -2.67
CA ALA A 29 6.25 -9.05 -3.88
C ALA A 29 6.87 -8.24 -5.03
N VAL A 30 7.35 -7.02 -4.75
CA VAL A 30 8.10 -6.20 -5.73
C VAL A 30 9.30 -6.96 -6.26
N CYS A 31 10.11 -7.56 -5.39
CA CYS A 31 11.25 -8.38 -5.80
C CYS A 31 10.79 -9.54 -6.70
N THR A 32 9.79 -10.32 -6.27
CA THR A 32 9.29 -11.44 -7.08
C THR A 32 8.75 -10.98 -8.44
N GLY A 33 7.99 -9.89 -8.49
CA GLY A 33 7.50 -9.30 -9.73
C GLY A 33 8.65 -8.90 -10.65
N SER A 34 9.71 -8.29 -10.10
CA SER A 34 10.86 -7.83 -10.88
C SER A 34 11.68 -8.94 -11.54
N PHE A 35 11.61 -10.18 -11.03
CA PHE A 35 12.30 -11.33 -11.62
C PHE A 35 11.44 -12.11 -12.63
N THR A 36 10.16 -11.79 -12.77
CA THR A 36 9.28 -12.46 -13.73
C THR A 36 9.19 -11.69 -15.04
N GLN A 37 9.36 -12.36 -16.18
CA GLN A 37 9.30 -11.72 -17.50
C GLN A 37 7.92 -11.08 -17.75
N ALA A 38 7.87 -9.78 -18.02
CA ALA A 38 6.64 -9.09 -18.40
C ALA A 38 6.25 -9.44 -19.84
N GLU A 39 5.32 -10.39 -20.01
CA GLU A 39 4.86 -10.78 -21.36
C GLU A 39 3.93 -9.73 -22.01
N ARG A 40 3.34 -8.84 -21.21
CA ARG A 40 2.69 -7.57 -21.61
C ARG A 40 2.11 -7.02 -20.31
N ILE A 41 2.26 -5.73 -20.04
CA ILE A 41 1.47 -5.10 -18.97
C ILE A 41 0.09 -4.80 -19.61
N PRO A 42 -0.99 -5.53 -19.24
CA PRO A 42 -2.32 -5.09 -19.65
C PRO A 42 -2.51 -3.69 -19.07
N HIS A 43 -3.13 -2.77 -19.82
CA HIS A 43 -3.40 -1.36 -19.45
C HIS A 43 -2.48 -0.25 -20.02
N LEU A 44 -1.47 -0.55 -20.84
CA LEU A 44 -0.73 0.53 -21.56
C LEU A 44 -1.41 1.02 -22.86
N GLU A 45 -2.57 0.45 -23.24
CA GLU A 45 -3.24 0.77 -24.51
C GLU A 45 -4.29 1.91 -24.41
N ASP A 46 -4.65 2.36 -23.21
CA ASP A 46 -5.69 3.39 -23.05
C ASP A 46 -5.06 4.79 -22.93
N ASN A 47 -5.27 5.62 -23.94
CA ASN A 47 -4.65 6.94 -24.11
C ASN A 47 -5.30 8.03 -23.23
N ASN A 48 -6.11 7.61 -22.23
CA ASN A 48 -6.70 8.50 -21.24
C ASN A 48 -5.77 8.58 -20.03
N GLN A 49 -5.14 9.75 -19.86
CA GLN A 49 -4.47 10.09 -18.60
C GLN A 49 -5.52 9.97 -17.48
N ALA A 50 -5.30 9.04 -16.55
CA ALA A 50 -6.18 8.87 -15.39
C ALA A 50 -6.11 10.15 -14.57
N SER A 51 -7.27 10.74 -14.24
CA SER A 51 -7.28 11.96 -13.44
C SER A 51 -6.89 11.64 -11.99
N PHE A 52 -6.43 12.66 -11.25
CA PHE A 52 -6.24 12.56 -9.80
C PHE A 52 -7.39 11.83 -9.08
N LEU A 53 -8.65 12.11 -9.44
CA LEU A 53 -9.81 11.50 -8.80
C LEU A 53 -9.91 10.01 -9.11
N ASP A 54 -9.58 9.58 -10.32
CA ASP A 54 -9.62 8.16 -10.72
C ASP A 54 -8.55 7.38 -9.94
N ILE A 55 -7.33 7.93 -9.86
CA ILE A 55 -6.20 7.38 -9.10
C ILE A 55 -6.58 7.25 -7.62
N PHE A 56 -7.09 8.33 -7.03
CA PHE A 56 -7.48 8.36 -5.62
C PHE A 56 -8.61 7.36 -5.32
N LEU A 57 -9.64 7.30 -6.16
CA LEU A 57 -10.75 6.37 -5.98
C LEU A 57 -10.31 4.91 -6.12
N ASN A 58 -9.40 4.61 -7.04
CA ASN A 58 -8.81 3.28 -7.16
C ASN A 58 -8.05 2.90 -5.87
N ASN A 59 -7.21 3.80 -5.36
CA ASN A 59 -6.47 3.59 -4.12
C ASN A 59 -7.39 3.43 -2.90
N ILE A 60 -8.47 4.20 -2.83
CA ILE A 60 -9.51 4.04 -1.81
C ILE A 60 -10.24 2.70 -1.96
N GLN A 61 -10.57 2.27 -3.17
CA GLN A 61 -11.22 0.98 -3.39
C GLN A 61 -10.36 -0.18 -2.90
N VAL A 62 -9.07 -0.18 -3.23
CA VAL A 62 -8.09 -1.17 -2.73
C VAL A 62 -8.00 -1.10 -1.20
N SER A 63 -7.93 0.10 -0.63
CA SER A 63 -7.86 0.31 0.82
C SER A 63 -9.11 -0.20 1.55
N MET A 64 -10.29 -0.03 0.95
CA MET A 64 -11.55 -0.54 1.49
C MET A 64 -11.65 -2.06 1.36
N ALA A 65 -11.10 -2.66 0.30
CA ALA A 65 -10.98 -4.11 0.18
C ALA A 65 -10.05 -4.70 1.25
N ILE A 66 -8.90 -4.06 1.49
CA ILE A 66 -7.99 -4.36 2.61
C ILE A 66 -8.73 -4.24 3.94
N LEU A 67 -9.46 -3.16 4.17
CA LEU A 67 -10.17 -2.95 5.43
C LEU A 67 -11.26 -4.00 5.63
N GLY A 68 -12.13 -4.22 4.65
CA GLY A 68 -13.28 -5.11 4.77
C GLY A 68 -12.89 -6.58 4.79
N ILE A 69 -12.34 -7.08 3.69
CA ILE A 69 -11.99 -8.50 3.53
C ILE A 69 -10.81 -8.87 4.45
N GLY A 70 -9.85 -7.97 4.59
CA GLY A 70 -8.76 -8.15 5.55
C GLY A 70 -9.25 -8.28 6.98
N SER A 71 -10.23 -7.47 7.41
CA SER A 71 -10.80 -7.57 8.77
C SER A 71 -11.44 -8.92 9.05
N ILE A 72 -12.17 -9.47 8.07
CA ILE A 72 -12.82 -10.78 8.19
C ILE A 72 -11.76 -11.89 8.32
N THR A 73 -10.64 -11.75 7.59
CA THR A 73 -9.57 -12.76 7.55
C THR A 73 -8.43 -12.51 8.55
N GLY A 74 -8.58 -11.52 9.45
CA GLY A 74 -7.56 -11.15 10.42
C GLY A 74 -6.27 -10.59 9.80
N GLY A 75 -6.34 -10.05 8.59
CA GLY A 75 -5.22 -9.44 7.87
C GLY A 75 -4.58 -10.32 6.79
N LEU A 76 -4.99 -11.58 6.67
CA LEU A 76 -4.43 -12.47 5.63
C LEU A 76 -4.72 -11.95 4.22
N MET A 77 -5.96 -11.56 3.93
CA MET A 77 -6.30 -11.00 2.61
C MET A 77 -5.66 -9.63 2.38
N SER A 78 -5.38 -8.87 3.44
CA SER A 78 -4.60 -7.64 3.33
C SER A 78 -3.18 -7.90 2.83
N ALA A 79 -2.54 -8.97 3.35
CA ALA A 79 -1.23 -9.38 2.86
C ALA A 79 -1.28 -9.82 1.39
N VAL A 80 -2.31 -10.57 0.98
CA VAL A 80 -2.49 -10.99 -0.42
C VAL A 80 -2.69 -9.78 -1.35
N ILE A 81 -3.51 -8.81 -0.97
CA ILE A 81 -3.76 -7.60 -1.77
C ILE A 81 -2.48 -6.75 -1.86
N LEU A 82 -1.76 -6.55 -0.76
CA LEU A 82 -0.47 -5.85 -0.78
C LEU A 82 0.58 -6.58 -1.60
N PHE A 83 0.60 -7.92 -1.54
CA PHE A 83 1.46 -8.73 -2.39
C PHE A 83 1.13 -8.50 -3.86
N TYR A 84 -0.15 -8.53 -4.25
CA TYR A 84 -0.55 -8.31 -5.63
C TYR A 84 -0.18 -6.90 -6.14
N ASN A 85 -0.39 -5.86 -5.32
CA ASN A 85 0.01 -4.49 -5.65
C ASN A 85 1.53 -4.35 -5.81
N GLY A 86 2.30 -4.89 -4.86
CA GLY A 86 3.76 -4.90 -4.94
C GLY A 86 4.27 -5.70 -6.14
N TYR A 87 3.63 -6.83 -6.45
CA TYR A 87 3.95 -7.64 -7.62
C TYR A 87 3.77 -6.87 -8.93
N ILE A 88 2.66 -6.14 -9.10
CA ILE A 88 2.42 -5.28 -10.28
C ILE A 88 3.52 -4.23 -10.41
N ILE A 89 3.88 -3.57 -9.31
CA ILE A 89 5.00 -2.60 -9.32
C ILE A 89 6.31 -3.28 -9.70
N GLY A 90 6.58 -4.49 -9.20
CA GLY A 90 7.72 -5.30 -9.62
C GLY A 90 7.74 -5.59 -11.12
N LYS A 91 6.59 -5.91 -11.72
CA LYS A 91 6.44 -6.08 -13.17
C LYS A 91 6.74 -4.79 -13.94
N LEU A 92 6.24 -3.66 -13.45
CA LEU A 92 6.50 -2.35 -14.03
C LEU A 92 8.00 -2.02 -14.01
N VAL A 93 8.67 -2.29 -12.88
CA VAL A 93 10.12 -2.15 -12.76
C VAL A 93 10.83 -3.00 -13.83
N GLN A 94 10.53 -4.30 -13.89
CA GLN A 94 11.16 -5.20 -14.87
C GLN A 94 10.92 -4.77 -16.32
N PHE A 95 9.71 -4.31 -16.63
CA PHE A 95 9.37 -3.78 -17.94
C PHE A 95 10.18 -2.54 -18.29
N LEU A 96 10.26 -1.55 -17.40
CA LEU A 96 11.03 -0.33 -17.65
C LEU A 96 12.53 -0.60 -17.79
N PHE A 97 13.08 -1.51 -16.98
CA PHE A 97 14.47 -1.94 -17.12
C PHE A 97 14.73 -2.69 -18.43
N SER A 98 13.79 -3.50 -18.91
CA SER A 98 13.94 -4.26 -20.16
C SER A 98 13.82 -3.38 -21.42
N ASN A 99 13.27 -2.18 -21.31
CA ASN A 99 13.07 -1.23 -22.41
C ASN A 99 14.01 0.00 -22.30
N ASP A 100 15.08 -0.06 -21.51
CA ASP A 100 16.03 1.04 -21.28
C ASP A 100 15.37 2.34 -20.75
N GLN A 101 14.21 2.22 -20.09
CA GLN A 101 13.39 3.30 -19.56
C GLN A 101 13.40 3.35 -18.02
N ALA A 102 14.41 2.76 -17.37
CA ALA A 102 14.53 2.75 -15.92
C ALA A 102 14.52 4.16 -15.28
N GLY A 103 14.91 5.20 -16.04
CA GLY A 103 14.80 6.60 -15.62
C GLY A 103 13.38 7.02 -15.23
N ALA A 104 12.36 6.44 -15.88
CA ALA A 104 10.95 6.72 -15.58
C ALA A 104 10.51 6.22 -14.19
N LEU A 105 11.29 5.36 -13.53
CA LEU A 105 11.01 4.98 -12.14
C LEU A 105 11.20 6.16 -11.18
N TRP A 106 12.19 7.02 -11.43
CA TRP A 106 12.51 8.16 -10.57
C TRP A 106 11.52 9.30 -10.74
N THR A 107 11.03 9.50 -11.96
CA THR A 107 10.12 10.61 -12.29
C THR A 107 8.65 10.19 -12.24
N GLY A 108 8.34 8.92 -12.52
CA GLY A 108 6.99 8.38 -12.55
C GLY A 108 6.61 7.73 -11.22
N LEU A 109 7.33 6.70 -10.78
CA LEU A 109 6.90 5.86 -9.64
C LEU A 109 7.29 6.42 -8.26
N MET A 110 8.57 6.77 -8.09
CA MET A 110 9.14 7.12 -6.78
C MET A 110 8.45 8.30 -6.05
N PRO A 111 7.99 9.37 -6.72
CA PRO A 111 7.44 10.55 -6.04
C PRO A 111 6.22 10.23 -5.17
N HIS A 112 5.33 9.34 -5.62
CA HIS A 112 4.07 9.02 -4.92
C HIS A 112 4.12 7.66 -4.20
N ALA A 113 4.91 6.69 -4.68
CA ALA A 113 4.89 5.31 -4.20
C ALA A 113 5.09 5.18 -2.68
N LEU A 114 6.00 5.96 -2.08
CA LEU A 114 6.24 5.89 -0.64
C LEU A 114 4.97 6.22 0.17
N LEU A 115 4.24 7.27 -0.23
CA LEU A 115 3.03 7.68 0.47
C LEU A 115 1.90 6.68 0.27
N GLU A 116 1.76 6.13 -0.94
CA GLU A 116 0.77 5.11 -1.24
C GLU A 116 1.01 3.84 -0.40
N ILE A 117 2.23 3.32 -0.40
CA ILE A 117 2.61 2.11 0.34
C ILE A 117 2.36 2.30 1.84
N LEU A 118 2.71 3.46 2.39
CA LEU A 118 2.44 3.78 3.79
C LEU A 118 0.93 3.86 4.08
N GLY A 119 0.16 4.49 3.19
CA GLY A 119 -1.29 4.57 3.27
C GLY A 119 -1.93 3.18 3.32
N LEU A 120 -1.66 2.34 2.32
CA LEU A 120 -2.18 0.96 2.23
C LEU A 120 -1.75 0.11 3.44
N THR A 121 -0.51 0.29 3.92
CA THR A 121 0.00 -0.42 5.10
C THR A 121 -0.79 -0.07 6.35
N LEU A 122 -1.18 1.21 6.54
CA LEU A 122 -2.02 1.61 7.69
C LEU A 122 -3.39 0.92 7.64
N PHE A 123 -4.02 0.83 6.46
CA PHE A 123 -5.26 0.08 6.29
C PHE A 123 -5.08 -1.41 6.62
N ALA A 124 -3.97 -2.02 6.20
CA ALA A 124 -3.66 -3.41 6.50
C ALA A 124 -3.45 -3.66 8.00
N ILE A 125 -2.76 -2.76 8.71
CA ILE A 125 -2.62 -2.82 10.17
C ILE A 125 -4.00 -2.76 10.83
N VAL A 126 -4.84 -1.80 10.45
CA VAL A 126 -6.18 -1.64 11.02
C VAL A 126 -7.04 -2.88 10.79
N SER A 127 -6.95 -3.49 9.61
CA SER A 127 -7.66 -4.72 9.27
C SER A 127 -7.29 -5.92 10.17
N SER A 128 -6.13 -5.90 10.83
CA SER A 128 -5.71 -7.01 11.69
C SER A 128 -6.34 -6.95 13.09
N PHE A 129 -6.81 -5.78 13.51
CA PHE A 129 -7.24 -5.54 14.89
C PHE A 129 -8.49 -6.30 15.35
N PRO A 130 -9.54 -6.52 14.53
CA PRO A 130 -10.70 -7.30 14.95
C PRO A 130 -10.31 -8.70 15.42
N PHE A 131 -9.49 -9.42 14.64
CA PHE A 131 -9.04 -10.76 14.98
C PHE A 131 -8.14 -10.78 16.22
N ILE A 132 -7.23 -9.82 16.33
CA ILE A 132 -6.36 -9.66 17.52
C ILE A 132 -7.21 -9.36 18.77
N SER A 133 -8.30 -8.62 18.63
CA SER A 133 -9.23 -8.32 19.72
C SER A 133 -9.99 -9.58 20.13
N ILE A 134 -10.52 -10.36 19.18
CA ILE A 134 -11.17 -11.64 19.46
C ILE A 134 -10.19 -12.59 20.18
N TYR A 135 -8.96 -12.73 19.69
CA TYR A 135 -7.95 -13.56 20.32
C TYR A 135 -7.66 -13.12 21.77
N GLN A 136 -7.48 -11.82 22.01
CA GLN A 136 -7.25 -11.28 23.36
C GLN A 136 -8.42 -11.54 24.31
N PHE A 137 -9.65 -11.43 23.80
CA PHE A 137 -10.85 -11.73 24.58
C PHE A 137 -10.92 -13.22 24.97
N LEU A 138 -10.62 -14.13 24.03
CA LEU A 138 -10.62 -15.58 24.27
C LEU A 138 -9.60 -16.02 25.33
N ILE A 139 -8.45 -15.33 25.42
CA ILE A 139 -7.43 -15.59 26.45
C ILE A 139 -7.65 -14.79 27.75
N GLY A 140 -8.83 -14.18 27.93
CA GLY A 140 -9.23 -13.49 29.16
C GLY A 140 -8.54 -12.14 29.39
N ARG A 141 -7.99 -11.50 28.36
CA ARG A 141 -7.41 -10.16 28.47
C ARG A 141 -8.47 -9.08 28.31
N THR A 142 -8.38 -8.03 29.12
CA THR A 142 -9.23 -6.85 29.00
C THR A 142 -8.83 -6.01 27.79
N ILE A 143 -9.80 -5.59 26.99
CA ILE A 143 -9.59 -4.77 25.80
C ILE A 143 -10.18 -3.38 26.07
N ASP A 144 -9.37 -2.34 25.91
CA ASP A 144 -9.86 -0.96 25.93
C ASP A 144 -10.44 -0.63 24.54
N VAL A 145 -11.74 -0.92 24.38
CA VAL A 145 -12.48 -0.73 23.12
C VAL A 145 -12.43 0.74 22.68
N LYS A 146 -12.49 1.69 23.60
CA LYS A 146 -12.46 3.13 23.27
C LYS A 146 -11.11 3.51 22.69
N GLN A 147 -10.02 3.08 23.33
CA GLN A 147 -8.67 3.34 22.82
C GLN A 147 -8.46 2.69 21.45
N LEU A 148 -8.92 1.45 21.28
CA LEU A 148 -8.84 0.72 20.01
C LEU A 148 -9.54 1.47 18.87
N ILE A 149 -10.80 1.90 19.08
CA ILE A 149 -11.57 2.64 18.08
C ILE A 149 -10.87 3.94 17.70
N LEU A 150 -10.39 4.71 18.69
CA LEU A 150 -9.67 5.96 18.44
C LEU A 150 -8.38 5.76 17.64
N THR A 151 -7.62 4.70 17.95
CA THR A 151 -6.42 4.35 17.19
C THR A 151 -6.77 3.97 15.75
N ASN A 152 -7.82 3.18 15.53
CA ASN A 152 -8.25 2.76 14.19
C ASN A 152 -8.68 3.95 13.34
N ILE A 153 -9.52 4.82 13.88
CA ILE A 153 -9.96 6.04 13.20
C ILE A 153 -8.75 6.91 12.84
N ARG A 154 -7.81 7.10 13.76
CA ARG A 154 -6.60 7.88 13.49
C ARG A 154 -5.78 7.30 12.35
N PHE A 155 -5.60 5.97 12.29
CA PHE A 155 -4.85 5.32 11.22
C PHE A 155 -5.57 5.39 9.87
N ILE A 156 -6.90 5.21 9.86
CA ILE A 156 -7.70 5.37 8.64
C ILE A 156 -7.59 6.81 8.13
N LEU A 157 -7.73 7.82 8.98
CA LEU A 157 -7.64 9.22 8.56
C LEU A 157 -6.25 9.58 8.03
N ILE A 158 -5.18 9.12 8.69
CA ILE A 158 -3.81 9.30 8.20
C ILE A 158 -3.62 8.56 6.88
N GLY A 159 -4.12 7.32 6.77
CA GLY A 159 -4.06 6.54 5.54
C GLY A 159 -4.73 7.22 4.36
N ILE A 160 -5.96 7.72 4.54
CA ILE A 160 -6.70 8.49 3.52
C ILE A 160 -5.90 9.72 3.11
N LEU A 161 -5.36 10.47 4.07
CA LEU A 161 -4.55 11.65 3.77
C LEU A 161 -3.30 11.30 2.96
N LEU A 162 -2.61 10.21 3.29
CA LEU A 162 -1.43 9.75 2.54
C LEU A 162 -1.80 9.36 1.10
N LEU A 163 -2.88 8.61 0.91
CA LEU A 163 -3.36 8.21 -0.42
C LEU A 163 -3.81 9.41 -1.26
N PHE A 164 -4.45 10.39 -0.62
CA PHE A 164 -4.83 11.64 -1.26
C PHE A 164 -3.61 12.40 -1.76
N VAL A 165 -2.60 12.59 -0.91
CA VAL A 165 -1.35 13.27 -1.31
C VAL A 165 -0.59 12.45 -2.35
N ALA A 166 -0.54 11.12 -2.24
CA ALA A 166 0.08 10.25 -3.25
C ALA A 166 -0.56 10.47 -4.62
N SER A 167 -1.89 10.46 -4.69
CA SER A 167 -2.63 10.63 -5.94
C SER A 167 -2.43 12.03 -6.54
N LEU A 168 -2.31 13.08 -5.71
CA LEU A 168 -1.96 14.43 -6.20
C LEU A 168 -0.55 14.46 -6.80
N ILE A 169 0.41 13.81 -6.15
CA ILE A 169 1.78 13.72 -6.66
C ILE A 169 1.81 12.89 -7.95
N GLU A 170 1.01 11.85 -8.06
CA GLU A 170 0.90 11.02 -9.25
C GLU A 170 0.39 11.82 -10.45
N ASP A 171 -0.71 12.57 -10.28
CA ASP A 171 -1.30 13.34 -11.39
C ASP A 171 -0.46 14.57 -11.80
N TYR A 172 0.06 15.34 -10.82
CA TYR A 172 0.67 16.65 -11.11
C TYR A 172 2.20 16.65 -11.21
N ILE A 173 2.87 15.68 -10.60
CA ILE A 173 4.34 15.65 -10.47
C ILE A 173 4.94 14.43 -11.17
N SER A 174 4.20 13.33 -11.24
CA SER A 174 4.74 12.08 -11.77
C SER A 174 4.62 12.08 -13.29
N TYR A 175 5.76 12.19 -13.97
CA TYR A 175 5.81 12.16 -15.42
C TYR A 175 6.48 10.87 -15.86
N VAL A 176 5.72 10.02 -16.55
CA VAL A 176 6.32 8.97 -17.38
C VAL A 176 6.71 9.62 -18.69
N GLN A 177 7.92 10.18 -18.72
CA GLN A 177 8.53 10.58 -19.99
C GLN A 177 8.92 9.30 -20.72
N PHE A 178 7.96 8.68 -21.41
CA PHE A 178 8.28 7.74 -22.48
C PHE A 178 9.15 8.54 -23.45
N ILE A 179 10.47 8.35 -23.39
CA ILE A 179 11.35 8.94 -24.37
C ILE A 179 10.92 8.32 -25.70
N LEU A 180 10.22 9.11 -26.51
CA LEU A 180 9.92 8.86 -27.91
C LEU A 180 11.22 8.93 -28.75
N GLU A 181 12.32 8.33 -28.31
CA GLU A 181 13.57 8.24 -29.07
C GLU A 181 13.52 7.18 -30.18
N LEU A 182 12.35 6.58 -30.42
CA LEU A 182 12.09 5.74 -31.59
C LEU A 182 11.12 6.36 -32.60
N LYS A 183 10.72 7.63 -32.43
CA LYS A 183 10.19 8.41 -33.54
C LYS A 183 11.28 9.35 -34.03
N GLY A 184 12.21 8.76 -34.78
CA GLY A 184 13.11 9.51 -35.64
C GLY A 184 12.29 10.31 -36.66
N GLU A 185 11.91 11.53 -36.29
CA GLU A 185 11.54 12.56 -37.24
C GLU A 185 12.84 13.19 -37.74
N ARG A 186 13.39 12.55 -38.78
CA ARG A 186 14.10 13.26 -39.85
C ARG A 186 13.07 13.76 -40.84
#